data_AF-A0A089PEM4-F1
#
_entry.id   AF-A0A089PEM4-F1
#
_cell.length_a   1.000
_cell.length_b   1.000
_cell.length_c   1.000
_cell.angle_alpha   90.00
_cell.angle_beta   90.00
_cell.angle_gamma   90.00
#
_symmetry.space_group_name_H-M   'P 1'
#
loop_
_entity.id
_entity.type
_entity.pdbx_description
1 polymer ?
#
loop_
_entity_poly.entity_id
_entity_poly.type
_entity_poly.pdbx_seq_one_letter_code
_entity_poly.pdbx_strand_id
1 'polypeptide(L)'
;MLVGKELLDKARSLSTRPEDEIAKGCGYVGPSGRVLRKSFYRALVEAKGYKLRSNGPGRAGNRSSRGRQAEFRTKVHGNGNLLIGHAYTKKLGLEPGQEFRIDVRKESGAISLLPLKK
;
A
#
# COMPACT_ATOMS: atom_id res chain seq x y z
N MET A 1 -14.26 1.30 -12.25
CA MET A 1 -13.33 1.85 -13.27
C MET A 1 -13.68 1.26 -14.62
N LEU A 2 -13.74 2.07 -15.66
CA LEU A 2 -14.08 1.64 -17.03
C LEU A 2 -12.88 1.00 -17.72
N VAL A 3 -13.12 0.06 -18.63
CA VAL A 3 -12.08 -0.63 -19.43
C VAL A 3 -12.53 -0.78 -20.89
N GLY A 4 -11.60 -1.11 -21.79
CA GLY A 4 -11.93 -1.41 -23.19
C GLY A 4 -12.61 -0.26 -23.92
N LYS A 5 -13.64 -0.58 -24.73
CA LYS A 5 -14.34 0.39 -25.58
C LYS A 5 -15.04 1.49 -24.76
N GLU A 6 -15.68 1.12 -23.65
CA GLU A 6 -16.37 2.08 -22.76
C GLU A 6 -15.41 3.12 -22.16
N LEU A 7 -14.18 2.71 -21.82
CA LEU A 7 -13.14 3.62 -21.37
C LEU A 7 -12.77 4.62 -22.46
N LEU A 8 -12.59 4.16 -23.71
CA LEU A 8 -12.23 5.03 -24.82
C LEU A 8 -13.33 6.04 -25.14
N ASP A 9 -14.59 5.61 -25.12
CA ASP A 9 -15.73 6.47 -25.44
C ASP A 9 -15.94 7.53 -24.34
N LYS A 10 -15.83 7.12 -23.07
CA LYS A 10 -15.91 8.06 -21.95
C LYS A 10 -14.71 9.02 -21.91
N ALA A 11 -13.49 8.53 -22.11
CA ALA A 11 -12.30 9.37 -22.15
C ALA A 11 -12.36 10.39 -23.29
N ARG A 12 -12.89 10.00 -24.46
CA ARG A 12 -13.15 10.92 -25.58
C ARG A 12 -14.17 12.00 -25.24
N SER A 13 -15.28 11.63 -24.58
CA SER A 13 -16.29 12.62 -24.16
C SER A 13 -15.78 13.65 -23.15
N LEU A 14 -14.69 13.35 -22.44
CA LEU A 14 -14.09 14.18 -21.41
C LEU A 14 -12.77 14.83 -21.86
N SER A 15 -12.39 14.73 -23.14
CA SER A 15 -11.07 15.16 -23.63
C SER A 15 -10.78 16.66 -23.48
N THR A 16 -11.79 17.48 -23.20
CA THR A 16 -11.67 18.91 -22.92
C THR A 16 -11.24 19.22 -21.48
N ARG A 17 -11.18 18.20 -20.61
CA ARG A 17 -10.83 18.31 -19.19
C ARG A 17 -9.38 17.90 -18.93
N PRO A 18 -8.78 18.32 -17.81
CA PRO A 18 -7.47 17.83 -17.41
C PRO A 18 -7.48 16.31 -17.17
N GLU A 19 -6.36 15.65 -17.46
CA GLU A 19 -6.25 14.18 -17.42
C GLU A 19 -6.70 13.55 -16.09
N ASP A 20 -6.50 14.25 -14.97
CA ASP A 20 -6.95 13.80 -13.66
C ASP A 20 -8.47 13.73 -13.54
N GLU A 21 -9.18 14.68 -14.13
CA GLU A 21 -10.65 14.67 -14.15
C GLU A 21 -11.18 13.62 -15.10
N ILE A 22 -10.50 13.40 -16.22
CA ILE A 22 -10.81 12.29 -17.14
C ILE A 22 -10.65 10.96 -16.41
N ALA A 23 -9.52 10.76 -15.73
CA ALA A 23 -9.25 9.54 -14.98
C ALA A 23 -10.27 9.32 -13.85
N LYS A 24 -10.61 10.38 -13.09
CA LYS A 24 -11.69 10.33 -12.08
C LYS A 24 -13.05 9.99 -12.70
N GLY A 25 -13.41 10.64 -13.80
CA GLY A 25 -14.66 10.40 -14.56
C GLY A 25 -14.76 9.00 -15.16
N CYS A 26 -13.63 8.35 -15.42
CA CYS A 26 -13.54 6.95 -15.83
C CYS A 26 -13.45 5.97 -14.64
N GLY A 27 -13.51 6.47 -13.40
CA GLY A 27 -13.52 5.68 -12.17
C GLY A 27 -12.14 5.25 -11.65
N TYR A 28 -11.06 5.90 -12.08
CA TYR A 28 -9.68 5.64 -11.63
C TYR A 28 -9.32 6.49 -10.42
N VAL A 29 -10.08 6.32 -9.33
CA VAL A 29 -9.87 7.01 -8.06
C VAL A 29 -9.80 5.98 -6.93
N GLY A 30 -8.82 6.13 -6.04
CA GLY A 30 -8.67 5.28 -4.86
C GLY A 30 -9.54 5.74 -3.69
N PRO A 31 -9.68 4.92 -2.63
CA PRO A 31 -10.51 5.23 -1.46
C PRO A 31 -10.16 6.55 -0.76
N SER A 32 -8.91 6.99 -0.87
CA SER A 32 -8.44 8.27 -0.30
C SER A 32 -8.61 9.47 -1.24
N GLY A 33 -9.41 9.35 -2.31
CA GLY A 33 -9.57 10.39 -3.34
C GLY A 33 -8.39 10.54 -4.32
N ARG A 34 -7.34 9.73 -4.15
CA ARG A 34 -6.14 9.78 -5.00
C ARG A 34 -6.40 9.23 -6.40
N VAL A 35 -6.02 9.97 -7.43
CA VAL A 35 -6.11 9.53 -8.83
C VAL A 35 -5.12 8.38 -9.11
N LEU A 36 -5.61 7.32 -9.75
CA LEU A 36 -4.83 6.15 -10.12
C LEU A 36 -4.30 6.26 -11.57
N ARG A 37 -3.53 7.31 -11.86
CA ARG A 37 -3.01 7.63 -13.21
C ARG A 37 -2.34 6.44 -13.92
N LYS A 38 -1.47 5.70 -13.22
CA LYS A 38 -0.78 4.53 -13.80
C LYS A 38 -1.75 3.45 -14.27
N SER A 39 -2.81 3.20 -13.51
CA SER A 39 -3.85 2.23 -13.88
C SER A 39 -4.70 2.73 -15.04
N PHE A 40 -5.00 4.04 -15.07
CA PHE A 40 -5.76 4.67 -16.15
C PHE A 40 -5.02 4.59 -17.49
N TYR A 41 -3.76 5.00 -17.55
CA TYR A 41 -2.98 4.91 -18.80
C TYR A 41 -2.78 3.47 -19.26
N ARG A 42 -2.56 2.53 -18.31
CA ARG A 42 -2.46 1.10 -18.64
C ARG A 42 -3.72 0.62 -19.36
N ALA A 43 -4.89 0.95 -18.81
CA ALA A 43 -6.17 0.57 -19.39
C ALA A 43 -6.45 1.25 -20.74
N LEU A 44 -6.01 2.50 -20.95
CA LEU A 44 -6.09 3.17 -22.25
C LEU A 44 -5.23 2.48 -23.31
N VAL A 45 -4.01 2.07 -22.94
CA VAL A 45 -3.08 1.37 -23.83
C VAL A 45 -3.62 -0.02 -24.17
N GLU A 46 -4.13 -0.76 -23.19
CA GLU A 46 -4.79 -2.06 -23.40
C GLU A 46 -6.06 -1.92 -24.27
N ALA A 47 -6.88 -0.89 -24.05
CA ALA A 47 -8.09 -0.63 -24.83
C ALA A 47 -7.79 -0.26 -26.29
N LYS A 48 -6.61 0.31 -26.57
CA LYS A 48 -6.12 0.58 -27.94
C LYS A 48 -5.51 -0.66 -28.61
N GLY A 49 -5.52 -1.82 -27.96
CA GLY A 49 -5.04 -3.09 -28.53
C GLY A 49 -3.56 -3.37 -28.33
N TYR A 50 -2.84 -2.54 -27.58
CA TYR A 50 -1.43 -2.80 -27.28
C TYR A 50 -1.29 -3.86 -26.20
N LYS A 51 -0.56 -4.94 -26.50
CA LYS A 51 -0.24 -5.99 -25.53
C LYS A 51 0.83 -5.51 -24.56
N LEU A 52 0.41 -4.96 -23.42
CA LEU A 52 1.32 -4.69 -22.31
C LEU A 52 1.78 -6.01 -21.69
N ARG A 53 3.10 -6.23 -21.61
CA ARG A 53 3.65 -7.39 -20.88
C ARG A 53 3.10 -7.36 -19.46
N SER A 54 2.30 -8.37 -19.13
CA SER A 54 1.58 -8.42 -17.88
C SER A 54 2.57 -8.71 -16.75
N ASN A 55 3.09 -7.67 -16.08
CA ASN A 55 3.61 -7.85 -14.73
C ASN A 55 2.42 -8.02 -13.77
N GLY A 56 1.77 -9.17 -13.90
CA GLY A 56 0.69 -9.66 -13.05
C GLY A 56 -0.59 -8.81 -13.01
N PRO A 57 -1.69 -9.39 -12.51
CA PRO A 57 -2.89 -8.63 -12.19
C PRO A 57 -2.53 -7.66 -11.07
N GLY A 58 -2.46 -6.37 -11.40
CA GLY A 58 -2.59 -5.30 -10.41
C GLY A 58 -3.99 -5.37 -9.84
N ARG A 59 -4.20 -6.28 -8.86
CA ARG A 59 -5.46 -6.41 -8.14
C ARG A 59 -5.83 -5.06 -7.55
N ALA A 60 -6.98 -4.55 -7.97
CA ALA A 60 -7.79 -3.68 -7.14
C ALA A 60 -8.16 -4.49 -5.88
N GLY A 61 -7.84 -3.95 -4.70
CA GLY A 61 -8.12 -4.59 -3.42
C GLY A 61 -6.87 -5.15 -2.73
N ASN A 62 -6.70 -4.77 -1.47
CA ASN A 62 -5.66 -5.24 -0.54
C ASN A 62 -4.22 -4.77 -0.79
N ARG A 63 -3.98 -3.49 -0.51
CA ARG A 63 -2.65 -2.97 -0.10
C ARG A 63 -2.15 -3.55 1.24
N SER A 64 -2.92 -4.42 1.90
CA SER A 64 -2.64 -4.97 3.23
C SER A 64 -2.10 -6.40 3.25
N SER A 65 -1.99 -7.13 2.12
CA SER A 65 -1.69 -8.57 2.18
C SER A 65 -0.55 -9.09 1.28
N ARG A 66 0.19 -8.22 0.59
CA ARG A 66 1.50 -8.58 0.02
C ARG A 66 2.62 -7.75 0.62
N GLY A 67 2.53 -7.50 1.93
CA GLY A 67 3.70 -7.10 2.70
C GLY A 67 4.74 -8.21 2.62
N ARG A 68 6.03 -7.83 2.69
CA ARG A 68 7.11 -8.79 2.97
C ARG A 68 6.65 -9.70 4.11
N GLN A 69 6.82 -11.01 3.95
CA GLN A 69 6.60 -11.92 5.07
C GLN A 69 7.49 -11.49 6.23
N ALA A 70 7.00 -11.62 7.46
CA ALA A 70 7.81 -11.32 8.64
C ALA A 70 8.94 -12.35 8.71
N GLU A 71 10.14 -11.96 8.30
CA GLU A 71 11.34 -12.81 8.39
C GLU A 71 11.85 -12.96 9.83
N PHE A 72 11.15 -12.39 10.82
CA PHE A 72 11.59 -12.30 12.23
C PHE A 72 13.00 -11.71 12.38
N ARG A 73 13.39 -10.88 11.41
CA ARG A 73 14.67 -10.17 11.35
C ARG A 73 14.40 -8.70 11.07
N THR A 74 15.15 -7.84 11.76
CA THR A 74 15.19 -6.40 11.52
C THR A 74 16.63 -5.93 11.66
N LYS A 75 16.97 -4.81 11.02
CA LYS A 75 18.30 -4.20 11.11
C LYS A 75 18.17 -2.84 11.78
N VAL A 76 19.20 -2.43 12.49
CA VAL A 76 19.32 -1.05 12.96
C VAL A 76 19.39 -0.15 11.73
N HIS A 77 18.50 0.83 11.65
CA HIS A 77 18.48 1.78 10.55
C HIS A 77 19.68 2.73 10.64
N GLY A 78 19.99 3.46 9.56
CA GLY A 78 21.13 4.39 9.55
C GLY A 78 21.06 5.50 10.61
N ASN A 79 19.88 5.76 11.16
CA ASN A 79 19.67 6.70 12.26
C ASN A 79 19.74 6.07 13.66
N GLY A 80 20.11 4.78 13.78
CA GLY A 80 20.22 4.07 15.05
C GLY A 80 18.91 3.46 15.56
N ASN A 81 17.76 3.68 14.90
CA ASN A 81 16.49 3.15 15.36
C ASN A 81 16.28 1.68 14.94
N LEU A 82 15.62 0.93 15.82
CA LEU A 82 15.09 -0.40 15.53
C LEU A 82 13.57 -0.33 15.41
N LEU A 83 13.01 -0.85 14.32
CA LEU A 83 11.57 -0.81 14.09
C LEU A 83 10.94 -2.19 14.26
N ILE A 84 9.86 -2.25 15.05
CA ILE A 84 8.98 -3.41 15.18
C ILE A 84 7.76 -3.19 14.30
N GLY A 85 7.65 -3.97 13.21
CA GLY A 85 6.54 -3.87 12.28
C GLY A 85 5.22 -4.43 12.83
N HIS A 86 4.11 -4.00 12.22
CA HIS A 86 2.74 -4.39 12.61
C HIS A 86 2.50 -5.92 12.63
N ALA A 87 3.20 -6.69 11.79
CA ALA A 87 3.07 -8.15 11.80
C ALA A 87 3.46 -8.78 13.15
N TYR A 88 4.44 -8.21 13.85
CA TYR A 88 4.89 -8.70 15.16
C TYR A 88 3.96 -8.24 16.28
N THR A 89 3.56 -6.96 16.27
CA THR A 89 2.65 -6.42 17.29
C THR A 89 1.26 -7.06 17.20
N LYS A 90 0.78 -7.35 15.99
CA LYS A 90 -0.45 -8.12 15.77
C LYS A 90 -0.34 -9.55 16.29
N LYS A 91 0.81 -10.22 16.11
CA LYS A 91 1.04 -11.59 16.64
C LYS A 91 1.03 -11.61 18.18
N LEU A 92 1.44 -10.50 18.81
CA LEU A 92 1.35 -10.29 20.25
C LEU A 92 -0.03 -9.80 20.73
N GLY A 93 -0.96 -9.50 19.81
CA GLY A 93 -2.28 -8.99 20.16
C GLY A 93 -2.26 -7.57 20.75
N LEU A 94 -1.27 -6.75 20.37
CA LEU A 94 -1.16 -5.41 20.92
C LEU A 94 -2.22 -4.46 20.37
N GLU A 95 -2.76 -3.63 21.24
CA GLU A 95 -3.77 -2.62 20.93
C GLU A 95 -3.20 -1.21 20.98
N PRO A 96 -3.73 -0.27 20.15
CA PRO A 96 -3.35 1.14 20.25
C PRO A 96 -3.58 1.70 21.66
N GLY A 97 -2.58 2.39 22.20
CA GLY A 97 -2.65 2.98 23.54
C GLY A 97 -2.12 2.09 24.67
N GLN A 98 -1.72 0.85 24.38
CA GLN A 98 -0.97 0.04 25.35
C GLN A 98 0.44 0.60 25.55
N GLU A 99 0.86 0.66 26.81
CA GLU A 99 2.17 1.19 27.21
C GLU A 99 3.07 0.08 27.75
N PHE A 100 4.37 0.21 27.46
CA PHE A 100 5.38 -0.76 27.86
C PHE A 100 6.59 -0.04 28.41
N ARG A 101 7.18 -0.60 29.47
CA ARG A 101 8.53 -0.25 29.92
C ARG A 101 9.54 -1.01 29.07
N ILE A 102 10.54 -0.31 28.58
CA ILE A 102 11.66 -0.90 27.85
C ILE A 102 12.73 -1.32 28.88
N ASP A 103 13.06 -2.60 28.92
CA ASP A 103 14.16 -3.17 29.69
C ASP A 103 15.31 -3.54 28.74
N VAL A 104 16.52 -3.03 29.01
CA VAL A 104 17.70 -3.24 28.15
C VAL A 104 18.77 -3.96 28.97
N ARG A 105 19.06 -5.20 28.59
CA ARG A 105 20.02 -6.07 29.29
C ARG A 105 21.30 -6.21 28.48
N LYS A 106 22.26 -5.32 28.73
CA LYS A 106 23.55 -5.25 28.02
C LYS A 106 24.32 -6.57 27.99
N GLU A 107 24.32 -7.31 29.10
CA GLU A 107 25.02 -8.59 29.24
C GLU A 107 24.51 -9.65 28.27
N SER A 108 23.19 -9.70 28.06
CA SER A 108 22.54 -10.64 27.14
C SER A 108 22.31 -10.09 25.73
N GLY A 109 22.51 -8.78 25.52
CA GLY A 109 22.13 -8.08 24.29
C GLY A 109 20.62 -8.02 24.02
N ALA A 110 19.77 -8.33 25.02
CA ALA A 110 18.32 -8.38 24.86
C ALA A 110 17.65 -7.04 25.17
N ILE A 111 16.61 -6.72 24.40
CA ILE A 111 15.66 -5.64 24.67
C ILE A 111 14.29 -6.30 24.90
N SER A 112 13.69 -6.07 26.06
CA SER A 112 12.39 -6.61 26.43
C SER A 112 11.37 -5.49 26.61
N LEU A 113 10.13 -5.74 26.17
CA LEU A 113 8.99 -4.86 26.40
C LEU A 113 8.13 -5.45 27.52
N LEU A 114 8.07 -4.75 28.66
CA LEU A 114 7.32 -5.16 29.82
C LEU A 114 6.01 -4.36 29.89
N PRO A 115 4.82 -4.99 29.88
CA PRO A 115 3.56 -4.27 29.96
C PRO A 115 3.51 -3.39 31.21
N LEU A 116 3.17 -2.11 31.04
CA LEU A 116 2.84 -1.25 32.17
C LEU A 116 1.39 -1.55 32.55
N LYS A 117 1.18 -2.24 33.68
CA LYS A 117 -0.16 -2.37 34.26
C LYS A 117 -0.59 -0.98 34.75
N LYS A 118 -1.77 -0.54 34.33
CA LYS A 118 -2.49 0.55 35.01
C LYS A 118 -3.03 0.05 36.33
#